data_AF-A0A1I0G302-F1
#
_entry.id   AF-A0A1I0G302-F1
#
_cell.length_a   1.000
_cell.length_b   1.000
_cell.length_c   1.000
_cell.angle_alpha   90.00
_cell.angle_beta   90.00
_cell.angle_gamma   90.00
#
_symmetry.space_group_name_H-M   'P 1'
#
loop_
_entity.id
_entity.type
_entity.pdbx_description
1 polymer ?
#
loop_
_entity_poly.entity_id
_entity_poly.type
_entity_poly.pdbx_seq_one_letter_code
_entity_poly.pdbx_strand_id
1 'polypeptide(L)'
;MIINDCFKIRNLILAATLGIGLTLVNHATAQRRVLPDLVVTDLTGPTTIIHTRGVEIRIPIEFVVKNRSTTPAPSFETGIQYNYNSETPSVAPFNAFPEFGPRKLGPRILGAPEPPLMFKGTVRVPSRLNEVIFLRVIADYCPIPVRPKGCRVAESNETNNKSEPISTYICKPGPLPPSNLVQGISDLGPLPEGMPIAWPTPPSIPSRRDVIIDSGNFQDSYAGSDKSGTRFLFQDNIDEPVSVDASDVEIVIMPGFKLRNIELVGPVHRVKITGGGEVGRIRATMANTPETAIATNEDSGYITDVLIDGITLNNSQEDPLCETDGNDCDGVTFRGVRRGAVINSTISSLVYPMAAWNPLSTPPIAAQNKDIIIANNRLHSKGYTRDDSTPVSEATVRMHDSVNTVTVHNRLQNGSSDSAGGKHNYRIHGHPSKGGASYAYAACNLFVNTGAMIGEGGYDPAPPHEDVRHYWFNSNLFYQRADSLYQMGLTPDVAVHDAETRGNRAYSNLHTRFYSPDNRPADWIIRDNVVKRYGDDVRPPD
;
A
#
# COMPACT_ATOMS: atom_id res chain seq x y z
N MET A 1 -33.03 3.49 -56.89
CA MET A 1 -32.38 3.17 -55.61
C MET A 1 -31.10 3.97 -55.58
N ILE A 2 -31.02 4.92 -54.64
CA ILE A 2 -30.21 6.16 -54.65
C ILE A 2 -30.65 7.15 -55.75
N ILE A 3 -30.58 8.46 -55.41
CA ILE A 3 -30.50 9.67 -56.28
C ILE A 3 -31.74 10.63 -56.23
N ASN A 4 -31.51 11.72 -55.48
CA ASN A 4 -31.58 13.15 -55.83
C ASN A 4 -32.85 14.00 -56.04
N ASP A 5 -32.63 15.24 -55.56
CA ASP A 5 -32.95 16.56 -56.14
C ASP A 5 -34.33 17.20 -55.98
N CYS A 6 -34.36 18.16 -55.04
CA CYS A 6 -34.49 19.62 -55.28
C CYS A 6 -35.25 20.16 -56.50
N PHE A 7 -35.89 21.32 -56.24
CA PHE A 7 -36.43 22.35 -57.15
C PHE A 7 -37.87 22.10 -57.69
N LYS A 8 -38.76 23.08 -57.91
CA LYS A 8 -38.71 24.55 -57.93
C LYS A 8 -40.16 25.07 -57.92
N ILE A 9 -40.43 26.10 -57.12
CA ILE A 9 -41.06 27.40 -57.47
C ILE A 9 -42.25 27.39 -58.46
N ARG A 10 -43.40 27.95 -58.01
CA ARG A 10 -44.18 29.01 -58.71
C ARG A 10 -45.30 29.55 -57.80
N ASN A 11 -45.11 30.77 -57.30
CA ASN A 11 -45.85 31.97 -57.69
C ASN A 11 -47.26 32.09 -57.09
N LEU A 12 -47.42 33.02 -56.15
CA LEU A 12 -48.48 34.03 -56.28
C LEU A 12 -48.00 35.37 -55.69
N ILE A 13 -48.06 36.39 -56.55
CA ILE A 13 -47.70 37.79 -56.36
C ILE A 13 -48.96 38.54 -55.92
N LEU A 14 -48.83 39.52 -55.01
CA LEU A 14 -49.35 40.91 -55.10
C LEU A 14 -49.18 41.58 -53.72
N ALA A 15 -48.29 42.57 -53.58
CA ALA A 15 -48.60 44.00 -53.48
C ALA A 15 -49.41 44.34 -52.20
N ALA A 16 -48.99 45.20 -51.26
CA ALA A 16 -48.63 46.59 -51.47
C ALA A 16 -48.26 47.25 -50.11
N THR A 17 -47.10 47.91 -50.07
CA THR A 17 -46.81 49.27 -49.52
C THR A 17 -46.92 49.62 -48.01
N LEU A 18 -45.84 50.28 -47.54
CA LEU A 18 -45.71 51.31 -46.48
C LEU A 18 -45.76 50.93 -44.98
N GLY A 19 -44.67 51.22 -44.28
CA GLY A 19 -44.74 51.90 -42.98
C GLY A 19 -44.32 51.11 -41.73
N ILE A 20 -43.00 51.05 -41.49
CA ILE A 20 -42.31 51.22 -40.19
C ILE A 20 -42.97 50.59 -38.94
N GLY A 21 -42.28 49.60 -38.36
CA GLY A 21 -42.41 49.30 -36.93
C GLY A 21 -42.52 47.81 -36.57
N LEU A 22 -41.64 46.95 -37.08
CA LEU A 22 -41.47 45.61 -36.49
C LEU A 22 -40.21 45.58 -35.63
N THR A 23 -40.45 45.54 -34.32
CA THR A 23 -39.47 45.31 -33.26
C THR A 23 -38.66 44.05 -33.57
N LEU A 24 -37.38 44.23 -33.92
CA LEU A 24 -36.38 43.17 -33.86
C LEU A 24 -36.24 42.75 -32.39
N VAL A 25 -36.97 41.72 -31.99
CA VAL A 25 -36.65 40.98 -30.76
C VAL A 25 -35.36 40.22 -31.03
N ASN A 26 -34.23 40.88 -30.76
CA ASN A 26 -32.96 40.20 -30.59
C ASN A 26 -33.15 39.20 -29.44
N HIS A 27 -33.40 37.93 -29.79
CA HIS A 27 -33.09 36.81 -28.90
C HIS A 27 -31.57 36.78 -28.80
N ALA A 28 -31.01 37.63 -27.94
CA ALA A 28 -29.71 37.40 -27.36
C ALA A 28 -29.84 36.11 -26.53
N THR A 29 -29.53 34.98 -27.14
CA THR A 29 -29.22 33.76 -26.42
C THR A 29 -28.07 34.13 -25.49
N ALA A 30 -28.37 34.36 -24.21
CA ALA A 30 -27.36 34.54 -23.19
C ALA A 30 -26.50 33.27 -23.23
N GLN A 31 -25.31 33.37 -23.83
CA GLN A 31 -24.30 32.32 -23.72
C GLN A 31 -24.10 32.10 -22.23
N ARG A 32 -24.54 30.93 -21.74
CA ARG A 32 -24.35 30.53 -20.35
C ARG A 32 -22.85 30.55 -20.11
N ARG A 33 -22.39 31.52 -19.32
CA ARG A 33 -20.97 31.68 -18.99
C ARG A 33 -20.50 30.38 -18.35
N VAL A 34 -19.67 29.62 -19.06
CA VAL A 34 -19.00 28.45 -18.48
C VAL A 34 -18.07 28.98 -17.41
N LEU A 35 -18.13 28.40 -16.21
CA LEU A 35 -17.28 28.75 -15.08
C LEU A 35 -16.14 27.72 -14.96
N PRO A 36 -15.02 28.08 -14.30
CA PRO A 36 -13.97 27.13 -13.92
C PRO A 36 -14.51 25.92 -13.13
N ASP A 37 -13.78 24.81 -13.13
CA ASP A 37 -14.12 23.60 -12.36
C ASP A 37 -12.83 22.95 -11.82
N LEU A 38 -12.39 23.35 -10.63
CA LEU A 38 -11.18 22.88 -9.98
C LEU A 38 -11.44 21.57 -9.23
N VAL A 39 -10.60 20.58 -9.48
CA VAL A 39 -10.63 19.31 -8.75
C VAL A 39 -9.25 18.98 -8.21
N VAL A 40 -9.22 18.35 -7.04
CA VAL A 40 -7.99 17.78 -6.49
C VAL A 40 -7.97 16.29 -6.76
N THR A 41 -6.89 15.80 -7.37
CA THR A 41 -6.64 14.38 -7.60
C THR A 41 -5.29 13.98 -7.00
N ASP A 42 -5.07 12.66 -6.92
CA ASP A 42 -3.74 12.09 -6.66
C ASP A 42 -3.12 12.55 -5.32
N LEU A 43 -3.95 12.81 -4.31
CA LEU A 43 -3.46 13.06 -2.95
C LEU A 43 -2.81 11.77 -2.43
N THR A 44 -1.53 11.86 -2.12
CA THR A 44 -0.72 10.76 -1.59
C THR A 44 0.08 11.22 -0.36
N GLY A 45 0.44 10.26 0.48
CA GLY A 45 1.17 10.48 1.72
C GLY A 45 1.48 9.15 2.43
N PRO A 46 2.30 9.19 3.50
CA PRO A 46 2.68 8.01 4.24
C PRO A 46 1.47 7.38 4.93
N THR A 47 1.44 6.05 4.97
CA THR A 47 0.44 5.29 5.76
C THR A 47 0.70 5.38 7.25
N THR A 48 1.96 5.50 7.65
CA THR A 48 2.40 5.55 9.04
C THR A 48 3.52 6.57 9.18
N ILE A 49 3.52 7.33 10.27
CA ILE A 49 4.63 8.19 10.67
C ILE A 49 5.08 7.77 12.06
N ILE A 50 6.39 7.58 12.21
CA ILE A 50 7.02 7.40 13.51
C ILE A 50 7.15 8.76 14.18
N HIS A 51 6.58 8.90 15.37
CA HIS A 51 6.73 10.11 16.15
C HIS A 51 7.00 9.77 17.61
N THR A 52 8.11 10.29 18.12
CA THR A 52 8.66 9.86 19.42
C THR A 52 8.45 10.94 20.47
N ARG A 53 8.65 12.21 20.08
CA ARG A 53 8.52 13.41 20.91
C ARG A 53 8.21 14.62 20.04
N GLY A 54 7.50 15.59 20.61
CA GLY A 54 7.17 16.84 19.96
C GLY A 54 5.70 17.21 20.15
N VAL A 55 5.40 18.50 20.00
CA VAL A 55 4.01 19.00 20.02
C VAL A 55 3.38 18.99 18.62
N GLU A 56 4.17 18.71 17.59
CA GLU A 56 3.76 18.81 16.19
C GLU A 56 4.32 17.64 15.38
N ILE A 57 3.52 17.11 14.47
CA ILE A 57 3.88 16.09 13.49
C ILE A 57 3.95 16.72 12.11
N ARG A 58 4.93 16.25 11.33
CA ARG A 58 5.18 16.68 9.95
C ARG A 58 4.84 15.55 8.99
N ILE A 59 3.81 15.76 8.17
CA ILE A 59 3.30 14.76 7.25
C ILE A 59 3.65 15.17 5.82
N PRO A 60 4.59 14.50 5.15
CA PRO A 60 4.85 14.76 3.74
C PRO A 60 3.65 14.32 2.90
N ILE A 61 3.16 15.20 2.04
CA ILE A 61 2.09 14.89 1.09
C ILE A 61 2.42 15.43 -0.30
N GLU A 62 1.79 14.82 -1.30
CA GLU A 62 1.80 15.24 -2.69
C GLU A 62 0.38 15.19 -3.24
N PHE A 63 -0.01 16.15 -4.07
CA PHE A 63 -1.34 16.19 -4.69
C PHE A 63 -1.36 17.01 -5.98
N VAL A 64 -2.40 16.81 -6.79
CA VAL A 64 -2.57 17.48 -8.08
C VAL A 64 -3.87 18.28 -8.11
N VAL A 65 -3.83 19.50 -8.66
CA VAL A 65 -5.03 20.31 -8.95
C VAL A 65 -5.21 20.43 -10.46
N LYS A 66 -6.43 20.15 -10.95
CA LYS A 66 -6.83 20.21 -12.37
C LYS A 66 -8.03 21.13 -12.54
N ASN A 67 -8.09 21.87 -13.64
CA ASN A 67 -9.32 22.55 -14.09
C ASN A 67 -9.98 21.68 -15.17
N ARG A 68 -11.17 21.14 -14.90
CA ARG A 68 -11.91 20.28 -15.84
C ARG A 68 -12.68 21.07 -16.89
N SER A 69 -12.89 22.36 -16.65
CA SER A 69 -13.56 23.23 -17.60
C SER A 69 -12.58 23.79 -18.63
N THR A 70 -13.10 24.30 -19.74
CA THR A 70 -12.33 25.10 -20.71
C THR A 70 -12.17 26.56 -20.29
N THR A 71 -12.77 26.97 -19.16
CA THR A 71 -12.73 28.36 -18.69
C THR A 71 -11.57 28.54 -17.72
N PRO A 72 -10.67 29.53 -17.95
CA PRO A 72 -9.57 29.82 -17.04
C PRO A 72 -10.02 30.07 -15.59
N ALA A 73 -9.42 29.36 -14.63
CA ALA A 73 -9.52 29.73 -13.23
C ALA A 73 -8.62 30.96 -12.95
N PRO A 74 -9.09 31.97 -12.21
CA PRO A 74 -8.23 33.03 -11.69
C PRO A 74 -7.29 32.49 -10.60
N SER A 75 -6.69 33.37 -9.79
CA SER A 75 -5.90 32.92 -8.63
C SER A 75 -6.78 32.15 -7.64
N PHE A 76 -6.20 31.11 -7.02
CA PHE A 76 -6.80 30.32 -5.97
C PHE A 76 -5.75 29.92 -4.92
N GLU A 77 -6.20 29.56 -3.72
CA GLU A 77 -5.36 29.00 -2.66
C GLU A 77 -5.84 27.60 -2.27
N THR A 78 -4.91 26.71 -1.93
CA THR A 78 -5.26 25.36 -1.47
C THR A 78 -5.25 25.30 0.06
N GLY A 79 -6.16 24.51 0.61
CA GLY A 79 -6.28 24.28 2.05
C GLY A 79 -6.14 22.80 2.40
N ILE A 80 -5.45 22.51 3.49
CA ILE A 80 -5.37 21.15 4.04
C ILE A 80 -6.26 21.06 5.26
N GLN A 81 -7.29 20.22 5.18
CA GLN A 81 -8.10 19.84 6.34
C GLN A 81 -7.52 18.59 6.97
N TYR A 82 -7.57 18.52 8.30
CA TYR A 82 -7.21 17.35 9.06
C TYR A 82 -8.18 17.10 10.22
N ASN A 83 -8.29 15.84 10.62
CA ASN A 83 -8.96 15.45 11.86
C ASN A 83 -8.43 14.12 12.38
N TYR A 84 -8.51 13.94 13.69
CA TYR A 84 -8.21 12.67 14.36
C TYR A 84 -9.50 11.90 14.58
N ASN A 85 -9.54 10.62 14.22
CA ASN A 85 -10.66 9.70 14.56
C ASN A 85 -12.08 10.31 14.37
N SER A 86 -12.33 10.91 13.20
CA SER A 86 -13.57 11.61 12.82
C SER A 86 -14.00 12.80 13.68
N GLU A 87 -13.07 13.45 14.38
CA GLU A 87 -13.28 14.77 14.98
C GLU A 87 -13.66 15.81 13.91
N THR A 88 -14.18 16.95 14.37
CA THR A 88 -14.47 18.09 13.50
C THR A 88 -13.20 18.50 12.72
N PRO A 89 -13.27 18.60 11.38
CA PRO A 89 -12.12 19.01 10.57
C PRO A 89 -11.55 20.35 11.00
N SER A 90 -10.24 20.37 11.24
CA SER A 90 -9.41 21.54 11.46
C SER A 90 -8.56 21.82 10.23
N VAL A 91 -7.99 23.01 10.11
CA VAL A 91 -7.12 23.37 8.98
C VAL A 91 -5.67 23.36 9.42
N ALA A 92 -4.82 22.70 8.63
CA ALA A 92 -3.40 22.56 8.91
C ALA A 92 -2.56 23.51 8.05
N PRO A 93 -1.49 24.10 8.62
CA PRO A 93 -0.45 24.75 7.83
C PRO A 93 0.22 23.76 6.88
N PHE A 94 0.38 24.16 5.62
CA PHE A 94 1.11 23.42 4.59
C PHE A 94 2.35 24.21 4.16
N ASN A 95 3.52 23.58 4.23
CA ASN A 95 4.75 24.17 3.73
C ASN A 95 5.16 23.42 2.47
N ALA A 96 4.97 24.05 1.32
CA ALA A 96 5.46 23.49 0.06
C ALA A 96 7.00 23.49 0.05
N PHE A 97 7.60 22.45 -0.55
CA PHE A 97 9.06 22.38 -0.69
C PHE A 97 9.56 23.56 -1.55
N PRO A 98 10.79 24.08 -1.36
CA PRO A 98 11.24 25.33 -1.99
C PRO A 98 11.11 25.36 -3.53
N GLU A 99 11.31 24.23 -4.19
CA GLU A 99 11.15 24.07 -5.65
C GLU A 99 9.67 24.07 -6.11
N PHE A 100 8.76 23.78 -5.17
CA PHE A 100 7.30 23.79 -5.28
C PHE A 100 6.64 24.87 -4.41
N GLY A 101 7.42 25.84 -3.92
CA GLY A 101 7.03 26.84 -2.92
C GLY A 101 5.77 27.62 -3.31
N PRO A 102 5.12 28.35 -2.39
CA PRO A 102 3.89 29.09 -2.69
C PRO A 102 4.11 30.03 -3.87
N ARG A 103 3.73 29.59 -5.07
CA ARG A 103 3.69 30.43 -6.25
C ARG A 103 2.49 31.32 -6.06
N LYS A 104 2.71 32.63 -5.89
CA LYS A 104 1.69 33.60 -6.28
C LYS A 104 1.41 33.33 -7.76
N LEU A 105 0.30 32.68 -8.05
CA LEU A 105 -0.27 32.68 -9.38
C LEU A 105 -0.68 34.13 -9.63
N GLY A 106 0.23 34.92 -10.22
CA GLY A 106 -0.20 36.10 -10.98
C GLY A 106 -1.22 35.66 -12.02
N PRO A 107 -2.07 36.57 -12.55
CA PRO A 107 -3.12 36.22 -13.50
C PRO A 107 -2.50 35.47 -14.69
N ARG A 108 -2.64 34.14 -14.71
CA ARG A 108 -2.24 33.29 -15.83
C ARG A 108 -3.49 33.05 -16.66
N ILE A 109 -3.45 33.52 -17.89
CA ILE A 109 -4.52 33.36 -18.86
C ILE A 109 -4.47 31.90 -19.31
N LEU A 110 -5.42 31.11 -18.80
CA LEU A 110 -5.49 29.67 -18.94
C LEU A 110 -6.42 29.27 -20.11
N GLY A 111 -5.88 29.11 -21.32
CA GLY A 111 -6.65 29.09 -22.59
C GLY A 111 -6.63 27.78 -23.41
N ALA A 112 -6.06 26.70 -22.89
CA ALA A 112 -6.08 25.35 -23.48
C ALA A 112 -6.24 24.33 -22.34
N PRO A 113 -6.56 23.04 -22.56
CA PRO A 113 -6.50 22.03 -21.48
C PRO A 113 -5.06 21.99 -20.95
N GLU A 114 -4.81 22.74 -19.86
CA GLU A 114 -3.48 22.94 -19.33
C GLU A 114 -3.00 21.73 -18.52
N PRO A 115 -1.68 21.55 -18.42
CA PRO A 115 -1.12 20.45 -17.65
C PRO A 115 -1.51 20.61 -16.16
N PRO A 116 -1.83 19.49 -15.48
CA PRO A 116 -2.11 19.47 -14.05
C PRO A 116 -1.04 20.18 -13.20
N LEU A 117 -1.47 20.88 -12.14
CA LEU A 117 -0.56 21.49 -11.17
C LEU A 117 -0.26 20.52 -10.03
N MET A 118 1.01 20.13 -9.89
CA MET A 118 1.48 19.26 -8.81
C MET A 118 2.02 20.09 -7.64
N PHE A 119 1.62 19.71 -6.43
CA PHE A 119 2.07 20.29 -5.17
C PHE A 119 2.72 19.23 -4.32
N LYS A 120 3.87 19.56 -3.74
CA LYS A 120 4.61 18.67 -2.83
C LYS A 120 5.10 19.46 -1.62
N GLY A 121 4.88 18.93 -0.42
CA GLY A 121 5.24 19.63 0.79
C GLY A 121 4.97 18.86 2.07
N THR A 122 4.95 19.57 3.18
CA THR A 122 4.73 19.00 4.52
C THR A 122 3.60 19.70 5.24
N VAL A 123 2.62 18.91 5.70
CA VAL A 123 1.52 19.34 6.57
C VAL A 123 1.99 19.31 8.02
N ARG A 124 1.63 20.33 8.79
CA ARG A 124 1.95 20.44 10.22
C ARG A 124 0.69 20.30 11.05
N VAL A 125 0.67 19.34 11.98
CA VAL A 125 -0.51 19.02 12.79
C VAL A 125 -0.13 18.80 14.26
N PRO A 126 -1.00 19.09 15.24
CA PRO A 126 -0.73 18.82 16.64
C PRO A 126 -0.44 17.34 16.89
N SER A 127 0.53 17.02 17.73
CA SER A 127 0.94 15.64 17.97
C SER A 127 -0.10 14.87 18.79
N ARG A 128 -0.66 13.80 18.21
CA ARG A 128 -1.46 12.80 18.92
C ARG A 128 -0.98 11.39 18.56
N LEU A 129 -0.28 10.78 19.50
CA LEU A 129 0.37 9.49 19.34
C LEU A 129 -0.64 8.33 19.39
N ASN A 130 -0.38 7.31 18.60
CA ASN A 130 -1.18 6.10 18.42
C ASN A 130 -2.63 6.41 17.97
N GLU A 131 -2.77 7.38 17.06
CA GLU A 131 -4.03 7.78 16.44
C GLU A 131 -3.90 7.88 14.92
N VAL A 132 -5.02 7.73 14.20
CA VAL A 132 -5.09 8.01 12.76
C VAL A 132 -5.49 9.45 12.56
N ILE A 133 -4.71 10.13 11.72
CA ILE A 133 -5.08 11.42 11.16
C ILE A 133 -5.58 11.21 9.73
N PHE A 134 -6.69 11.86 9.44
CA PHE A 134 -7.24 11.96 8.09
C PHE A 134 -6.84 13.31 7.52
N LEU A 135 -6.39 13.34 6.27
CA LEU A 135 -5.98 14.55 5.56
C LEU A 135 -6.79 14.67 4.28
N ARG A 136 -7.28 15.87 4.00
CA ARG A 136 -8.00 16.19 2.77
C ARG A 136 -7.52 17.53 2.23
N VAL A 137 -7.36 17.63 0.92
CA VAL A 137 -6.99 18.87 0.24
C VAL A 137 -8.24 19.52 -0.34
N ILE A 138 -8.27 20.85 -0.36
CA ILE A 138 -9.29 21.68 -0.99
C ILE A 138 -8.62 22.63 -1.97
N ALA A 139 -9.07 22.68 -3.22
CA ALA A 139 -8.45 23.46 -4.29
C ALA A 139 -8.58 24.99 -4.14
N ASP A 140 -9.66 25.49 -3.52
CA ASP A 140 -10.05 26.91 -3.51
C ASP A 140 -10.39 27.41 -2.08
N TYR A 141 -9.56 27.02 -1.12
CA TYR A 141 -9.79 27.28 0.30
C TYR A 141 -9.40 28.71 0.72
N CYS A 142 -10.33 29.41 1.39
CA CYS A 142 -10.05 30.69 2.06
C CYS A 142 -10.21 30.53 3.59
N PRO A 143 -9.17 30.81 4.40
CA PRO A 143 -9.33 30.89 5.85
C PRO A 143 -10.20 32.09 6.24
N ILE A 144 -11.28 31.87 6.99
CA ILE A 144 -12.07 32.93 7.63
C ILE A 144 -11.24 33.45 8.83
N PRO A 145 -11.10 34.78 9.06
CA PRO A 145 -11.97 35.86 8.60
C PRO A 145 -11.42 36.77 7.49
N VAL A 146 -10.15 36.62 7.10
CA VAL A 146 -9.55 37.46 6.05
C VAL A 146 -9.88 36.80 4.71
N ARG A 147 -10.80 37.38 3.94
CA ARG A 147 -11.04 37.00 2.54
C ARG A 147 -10.16 37.86 1.64
N PRO A 148 -8.86 37.57 1.44
CA PRO A 148 -8.11 38.26 0.41
C PRO A 148 -8.84 38.07 -0.93
N LYS A 149 -8.92 39.15 -1.72
CA LYS A 149 -9.49 39.06 -3.07
C LYS A 149 -8.70 38.00 -3.85
N GLY A 150 -9.37 36.95 -4.31
CA GLY A 150 -8.76 35.93 -5.18
C GLY A 150 -8.24 34.65 -4.50
N CYS A 151 -8.73 34.28 -3.30
CA CYS A 151 -8.45 32.95 -2.72
C CYS A 151 -9.49 31.88 -3.09
N ARG A 152 -10.74 32.28 -3.40
CA ARG A 152 -11.82 31.39 -3.86
C ARG A 152 -12.23 31.73 -5.28
N VAL A 153 -12.46 30.69 -6.08
CA VAL A 153 -12.95 30.80 -7.45
C VAL A 153 -14.45 30.54 -7.44
N ALA A 154 -15.22 31.25 -8.25
CA ALA A 154 -16.62 30.89 -8.48
C ALA A 154 -16.66 29.80 -9.54
N GLU A 155 -17.08 28.61 -9.16
CA GLU A 155 -16.94 27.42 -10.00
C GLU A 155 -18.27 26.91 -10.54
N SER A 156 -18.21 26.10 -11.60
CA SER A 156 -19.37 25.43 -12.16
C SER A 156 -19.90 24.32 -11.25
N ASN A 157 -19.01 23.76 -10.41
CA ASN A 157 -19.33 22.83 -9.35
C ASN A 157 -18.39 23.12 -8.15
N GLU A 158 -18.94 23.30 -6.95
CA GLU A 158 -18.17 23.60 -5.74
C GLU A 158 -18.00 22.35 -4.85
N THR A 159 -18.65 21.24 -5.22
CA THR A 159 -18.72 20.02 -4.41
C THR A 159 -17.55 19.06 -4.68
N ASN A 160 -16.86 19.23 -5.79
CA ASN A 160 -15.74 18.42 -6.28
C ASN A 160 -14.35 19.04 -6.03
N ASN A 161 -14.30 20.17 -5.32
CA ASN A 161 -13.04 20.87 -5.02
C ASN A 161 -12.24 20.18 -3.91
N LYS A 162 -12.79 19.10 -3.35
CA LYS A 162 -12.23 18.35 -2.23
C LYS A 162 -11.67 17.03 -2.74
N SER A 163 -10.45 16.70 -2.31
CA SER A 163 -9.90 15.38 -2.56
C SER A 163 -10.65 14.31 -1.76
N GLU A 164 -10.51 13.05 -2.20
CA GLU A 164 -10.67 11.93 -1.26
C GLU A 164 -9.66 12.07 -0.12
N PRO A 165 -10.04 11.69 1.12
CA PRO A 165 -9.12 11.79 2.25
C PRO A 165 -8.04 10.71 2.14
N ILE A 166 -6.82 11.03 2.55
CA ILE A 166 -5.83 10.02 2.90
C ILE A 166 -5.76 9.87 4.40
N SER A 167 -5.19 8.75 4.83
CA SER A 167 -5.05 8.40 6.22
C SER A 167 -3.59 8.13 6.58
N THR A 168 -3.19 8.57 7.77
CA THR A 168 -1.85 8.32 8.31
C THR A 168 -1.96 7.92 9.77
N TYR A 169 -1.39 6.77 10.13
CA TYR A 169 -1.24 6.34 11.51
C TYR A 169 -0.03 7.01 12.15
N ILE A 170 -0.22 7.70 13.27
CA ILE A 170 0.87 8.29 14.04
C ILE A 170 1.34 7.27 15.07
N CYS A 171 2.40 6.54 14.76
CA CYS A 171 2.92 5.56 15.71
C CYS A 171 3.90 6.18 16.70
N LYS A 172 3.72 5.90 17.98
CA LYS A 172 4.78 6.00 18.97
C LYS A 172 5.52 4.66 19.02
N PRO A 173 6.78 4.58 18.59
CA PRO A 173 7.53 3.33 18.73
C PRO A 173 7.70 2.99 20.23
N GLY A 174 7.98 1.72 20.52
CA GLY A 174 8.34 1.28 21.87
C GLY A 174 9.53 2.07 22.46
N PRO A 175 9.85 1.88 23.75
CA PRO A 175 10.96 2.58 24.40
C PRO A 175 12.23 2.45 23.56
N LEU A 176 12.67 3.57 22.99
CA LEU A 176 13.82 3.66 22.12
C LEU A 176 15.11 3.59 22.96
N PRO A 177 16.17 2.88 22.53
CA PRO A 177 17.51 3.32 22.86
C PRO A 177 17.74 4.72 22.26
N PRO A 178 18.49 5.61 22.92
CA PRO A 178 18.70 6.98 22.45
C PRO A 178 19.45 6.95 21.12
N SER A 179 18.77 7.25 20.02
CA SER A 179 19.41 7.42 18.72
C SER A 179 18.70 8.51 17.92
N ASN A 180 19.53 9.33 17.29
CA ASN A 180 19.16 10.51 16.52
C ASN A 180 19.18 10.04 15.06
N LEU A 181 18.03 9.93 14.39
CA LEU A 181 18.01 9.55 12.99
C LEU A 181 17.14 10.45 12.11
N VAL A 182 17.66 10.55 10.88
CA VAL A 182 17.34 11.41 9.74
C VAL A 182 16.70 10.55 8.65
N GLN A 183 15.86 11.18 7.82
CA GLN A 183 15.02 10.59 6.77
C GLN A 183 15.76 9.73 5.73
N GLY A 184 15.17 8.56 5.42
CA GLY A 184 15.60 7.57 4.40
C GLY A 184 15.08 6.17 4.76
N ILE A 185 15.39 5.11 4.00
CA ILE A 185 15.14 3.69 4.41
C ILE A 185 15.72 3.40 5.83
N SER A 186 16.64 4.25 6.30
CA SER A 186 17.17 4.36 7.66
C SER A 186 16.18 4.83 8.75
N ASP A 187 14.93 5.18 8.42
CA ASP A 187 13.92 5.73 9.34
C ASP A 187 12.82 4.72 9.70
N LEU A 188 13.14 3.41 9.68
CA LEU A 188 12.23 2.35 10.16
C LEU A 188 12.23 2.22 11.70
N GLY A 189 12.85 3.15 12.41
CA GLY A 189 13.04 3.10 13.86
C GLY A 189 14.07 2.04 14.28
N PRO A 190 14.34 1.88 15.58
CA PRO A 190 15.22 0.82 16.06
C PRO A 190 14.49 -0.52 16.08
N LEU A 191 15.26 -1.60 15.90
CA LEU A 191 14.82 -2.96 16.21
C LEU A 191 14.88 -3.17 17.73
N PRO A 192 14.02 -4.04 18.29
CA PRO A 192 14.10 -4.37 19.70
C PRO A 192 15.43 -5.07 20.03
N GLU A 193 15.89 -4.90 21.26
CA GLU A 193 17.08 -5.57 21.76
C GLU A 193 16.93 -7.10 21.63
N GLY A 194 17.98 -7.77 21.17
CA GLY A 194 17.98 -9.21 20.95
C GLY A 194 17.42 -9.65 19.59
N MET A 195 16.84 -8.76 18.78
CA MET A 195 16.39 -9.10 17.42
C MET A 195 17.60 -9.31 16.49
N PRO A 196 17.83 -10.53 15.96
CA PRO A 196 19.04 -10.85 15.20
C PRO A 196 18.84 -10.58 13.70
N ILE A 197 18.36 -9.39 13.35
CA ILE A 197 18.17 -8.92 11.97
C ILE A 197 18.72 -7.50 11.84
N ALA A 198 19.13 -7.11 10.63
CA ALA A 198 19.48 -5.73 10.32
C ALA A 198 18.44 -5.14 9.36
N TRP A 199 18.25 -3.82 9.39
CA TRP A 199 17.43 -3.15 8.39
C TRP A 199 17.95 -3.40 6.97
N PRO A 200 17.06 -3.44 5.96
CA PRO A 200 17.47 -3.81 4.63
C PRO A 200 18.42 -2.73 4.08
N THR A 201 19.56 -3.18 3.59
CA THR A 201 20.43 -2.32 2.79
C THR A 201 20.13 -2.63 1.33
N PRO A 202 19.81 -1.63 0.50
CA PRO A 202 19.64 -1.87 -0.93
C PRO A 202 20.86 -2.60 -1.49
N PRO A 203 20.66 -3.70 -2.24
CA PRO A 203 21.79 -4.46 -2.76
C PRO A 203 22.64 -3.59 -3.68
N SER A 204 23.96 -3.66 -3.50
CA SER A 204 24.92 -2.94 -4.35
C SER A 204 25.22 -3.77 -5.60
N ILE A 205 24.75 -3.31 -6.75
CA ILE A 205 24.97 -3.94 -8.07
C ILE A 205 26.21 -3.28 -8.71
N PRO A 206 27.37 -3.98 -8.79
CA PRO A 206 28.68 -3.35 -9.07
C PRO A 206 28.86 -2.89 -10.52
N SER A 207 28.28 -3.60 -11.47
CA SER A 207 28.29 -3.27 -12.90
C SER A 207 26.86 -3.11 -13.37
N ARG A 208 26.57 -2.07 -14.14
CA ARG A 208 25.21 -1.81 -14.66
C ARG A 208 25.26 -1.73 -16.17
N ARG A 209 24.78 -2.77 -16.84
CA ARG A 209 24.36 -2.68 -18.23
C ARG A 209 22.86 -2.40 -18.25
N ASP A 210 22.47 -1.22 -18.72
CA ASP A 210 21.06 -0.90 -18.90
C ASP A 210 20.54 -1.59 -20.17
N VAL A 211 19.42 -2.31 -20.02
CA VAL A 211 18.71 -3.00 -21.10
C VAL A 211 17.27 -2.50 -21.07
N ILE A 212 16.85 -1.86 -22.16
CA ILE A 212 15.46 -1.43 -22.32
C ILE A 212 14.67 -2.62 -22.84
N ILE A 213 13.55 -2.90 -22.17
CA ILE A 213 12.61 -3.96 -22.58
C ILE A 213 11.36 -3.29 -23.11
N ASP A 214 11.00 -3.65 -24.35
CA ASP A 214 9.76 -3.29 -25.03
C ASP A 214 9.01 -4.54 -25.50
N SER A 215 7.71 -4.42 -25.75
CA SER A 215 6.87 -5.56 -26.14
C SER A 215 7.20 -6.09 -27.54
N GLY A 216 7.61 -5.21 -28.46
CA GLY A 216 7.87 -5.54 -29.86
C GLY A 216 9.10 -6.43 -30.06
N ASN A 217 10.03 -6.41 -29.11
CA ASN A 217 11.24 -7.20 -29.14
C ASN A 217 11.58 -7.84 -27.78
N PHE A 218 10.55 -8.28 -27.05
CA PHE A 218 10.73 -8.84 -25.72
C PHE A 218 11.77 -9.97 -25.72
N GLN A 219 11.68 -10.94 -26.63
CA GLN A 219 12.59 -12.10 -26.63
C GLN A 219 14.07 -11.71 -26.85
N ASP A 220 14.40 -10.87 -27.82
CA ASP A 220 15.81 -10.51 -28.06
C ASP A 220 16.36 -9.55 -26.99
N SER A 221 15.50 -8.68 -26.45
CA SER A 221 15.89 -7.74 -25.38
C SER A 221 16.02 -8.45 -24.03
N TYR A 222 15.16 -9.45 -23.79
CA TYR A 222 15.11 -10.25 -22.57
C TYR A 222 16.13 -11.39 -22.54
N ALA A 223 16.66 -11.83 -23.68
CA ALA A 223 17.75 -12.82 -23.75
C ALA A 223 19.05 -12.40 -23.03
N GLY A 224 19.09 -11.24 -22.36
CA GLY A 224 20.13 -10.83 -21.42
C GLY A 224 19.77 -10.99 -19.93
N SER A 225 18.60 -11.53 -19.58
CA SER A 225 18.13 -11.80 -18.20
C SER A 225 19.02 -12.78 -17.44
N ASP A 226 19.80 -13.56 -18.18
CA ASP A 226 20.82 -14.49 -17.72
C ASP A 226 22.16 -13.83 -17.36
N LYS A 227 22.30 -12.51 -17.55
CA LYS A 227 23.56 -11.80 -17.33
C LYS A 227 23.57 -11.06 -16.02
N SER A 228 24.56 -11.39 -15.21
CA SER A 228 24.86 -10.66 -13.99
C SER A 228 25.26 -9.21 -14.27
N GLY A 229 24.83 -8.29 -13.41
CA GLY A 229 25.11 -6.86 -13.53
C GLY A 229 24.20 -6.13 -14.52
N THR A 230 22.98 -6.63 -14.71
CA THR A 230 22.03 -6.08 -15.67
C THR A 230 20.94 -5.28 -14.98
N ARG A 231 20.59 -4.13 -15.58
CA ARG A 231 19.47 -3.29 -15.18
C ARG A 231 18.42 -3.28 -16.29
N PHE A 232 17.30 -3.94 -16.04
CA PHE A 232 16.16 -3.96 -16.96
C PHE A 232 15.27 -2.74 -16.72
N LEU A 233 15.05 -1.97 -17.79
CA LEU A 233 14.17 -0.82 -17.82
C LEU A 233 12.93 -1.18 -18.65
N PHE A 234 11.81 -1.44 -17.98
CA PHE A 234 10.56 -1.75 -18.64
C PHE A 234 9.79 -0.47 -18.92
N GLN A 235 9.60 -0.19 -20.22
CA GLN A 235 8.97 1.04 -20.74
C GLN A 235 7.76 0.72 -21.63
N ASP A 236 7.21 -0.48 -21.50
CA ASP A 236 6.04 -0.94 -22.22
C ASP A 236 5.27 -1.95 -21.36
N ASN A 237 4.03 -2.25 -21.76
CA ASN A 237 3.27 -3.32 -21.14
C ASN A 237 3.77 -4.68 -21.66
N ILE A 238 4.16 -5.56 -20.74
CA ILE A 238 4.69 -6.88 -21.05
C ILE A 238 3.76 -7.95 -20.46
N ASP A 239 3.15 -8.73 -21.35
CA ASP A 239 2.24 -9.83 -20.99
C ASP A 239 2.99 -11.16 -20.84
N GLU A 240 4.26 -11.20 -21.21
CA GLU A 240 5.16 -12.33 -21.00
C GLU A 240 5.69 -12.37 -19.56
N PRO A 241 5.90 -13.58 -18.99
CA PRO A 241 6.57 -13.73 -17.71
C PRO A 241 8.06 -13.37 -17.79
N VAL A 242 8.54 -12.66 -16.76
CA VAL A 242 9.94 -12.28 -16.58
C VAL A 242 10.58 -13.24 -15.58
N SER A 243 11.43 -14.16 -16.05
CA SER A 243 12.21 -15.08 -15.20
C SER A 243 13.66 -14.61 -15.00
N VAL A 244 14.04 -14.29 -13.78
CA VAL A 244 15.40 -13.88 -13.40
C VAL A 244 16.14 -15.08 -12.80
N ASP A 245 17.18 -15.51 -13.50
CA ASP A 245 18.08 -16.61 -13.12
C ASP A 245 19.54 -16.15 -12.89
N ALA A 246 19.81 -14.85 -13.04
CA ALA A 246 21.10 -14.23 -12.77
C ALA A 246 21.12 -13.41 -11.46
N SER A 247 22.31 -13.32 -10.86
CA SER A 247 22.59 -12.43 -9.72
C SER A 247 22.91 -11.01 -10.17
N ASP A 248 22.85 -10.02 -9.29
CA ASP A 248 23.17 -8.61 -9.58
C ASP A 248 22.22 -7.99 -10.62
N VAL A 249 20.92 -8.16 -10.40
CA VAL A 249 19.88 -7.72 -11.32
C VAL A 249 19.04 -6.59 -10.71
N GLU A 250 18.87 -5.49 -11.45
CA GLU A 250 17.92 -4.43 -11.12
C GLU A 250 16.78 -4.44 -12.15
N ILE A 251 15.54 -4.60 -11.70
CA ILE A 251 14.33 -4.43 -12.52
C ILE A 251 13.70 -3.10 -12.14
N VAL A 252 13.46 -2.25 -13.15
CA VAL A 252 12.77 -0.97 -12.99
C VAL A 252 11.55 -0.96 -13.89
N ILE A 253 10.37 -0.90 -13.27
CA ILE A 253 9.09 -0.78 -13.97
C ILE A 253 8.71 0.70 -13.99
N MET A 254 8.71 1.30 -15.18
CA MET A 254 8.43 2.73 -15.31
C MET A 254 6.95 3.03 -15.01
N PRO A 255 6.62 4.21 -14.46
CA PRO A 255 5.23 4.57 -14.16
C PRO A 255 4.33 4.50 -15.39
N GLY A 256 3.12 3.94 -15.23
CA GLY A 256 2.14 3.79 -16.30
C GLY A 256 2.29 2.51 -17.14
N PHE A 257 3.30 1.68 -16.87
CA PHE A 257 3.49 0.39 -17.51
C PHE A 257 3.24 -0.77 -16.56
N LYS A 258 2.88 -1.92 -17.14
CA LYS A 258 2.52 -3.13 -16.43
C LYS A 258 3.38 -4.32 -16.88
N LEU A 259 3.90 -5.08 -15.93
CA LEU A 259 4.44 -6.41 -16.15
C LEU A 259 3.48 -7.48 -15.66
N ARG A 260 3.37 -8.59 -16.38
CA ARG A 260 2.55 -9.70 -15.94
C ARG A 260 3.06 -10.31 -14.64
N ASN A 261 4.27 -10.87 -14.64
CA ASN A 261 4.86 -11.47 -13.44
C ASN A 261 6.39 -11.46 -13.52
N ILE A 262 7.00 -11.42 -12.33
CA ILE A 262 8.44 -11.60 -12.13
C ILE A 262 8.64 -12.87 -11.32
N GLU A 263 9.46 -13.78 -11.83
CA GLU A 263 9.86 -15.00 -11.15
C GLU A 263 11.37 -14.98 -10.92
N LEU A 264 11.81 -15.10 -9.67
CA LEU A 264 13.22 -15.29 -9.34
C LEU A 264 13.45 -16.79 -9.17
N VAL A 265 14.30 -17.37 -10.01
CA VAL A 265 14.49 -18.82 -10.14
C VAL A 265 15.93 -19.20 -9.83
N GLY A 266 16.11 -20.16 -8.94
CA GLY A 266 17.43 -20.66 -8.57
C GLY A 266 18.15 -19.81 -7.52
N PRO A 267 19.42 -20.11 -7.22
CA PRO A 267 20.22 -19.28 -6.34
C PRO A 267 20.59 -17.99 -7.06
N VAL A 268 19.81 -16.94 -6.84
CA VAL A 268 20.12 -15.58 -7.31
C VAL A 268 20.38 -14.66 -6.13
N HIS A 269 21.35 -13.78 -6.29
CA HIS A 269 21.82 -12.87 -5.26
C HIS A 269 21.67 -11.41 -5.71
N ARG A 270 21.39 -10.51 -4.76
CA ARG A 270 21.41 -9.06 -5.00
C ARG A 270 20.45 -8.64 -6.11
N VAL A 271 19.18 -8.96 -5.92
CA VAL A 271 18.10 -8.60 -6.85
C VAL A 271 17.33 -7.41 -6.31
N LYS A 272 17.13 -6.39 -7.14
CA LYS A 272 16.37 -5.20 -6.80
C LYS A 272 15.23 -5.01 -7.79
N ILE A 273 14.00 -4.92 -7.31
CA ILE A 273 12.80 -4.66 -8.11
C ILE A 273 12.20 -3.35 -7.64
N THR A 274 12.10 -2.36 -8.53
CA THR A 274 11.66 -1.01 -8.20
C THR A 274 10.86 -0.36 -9.31
N GLY A 275 10.40 0.85 -9.04
CA GLY A 275 9.73 1.72 -10.00
C GLY A 275 8.27 1.91 -9.65
N GLY A 276 7.62 2.89 -10.30
CA GLY A 276 6.23 3.25 -10.04
C GLY A 276 5.21 2.57 -10.95
N GLY A 277 5.63 1.55 -11.70
CA GLY A 277 4.76 0.75 -12.54
C GLY A 277 4.02 -0.37 -11.79
N GLU A 278 3.22 -1.12 -12.54
CA GLU A 278 2.43 -2.23 -12.03
C GLU A 278 3.08 -3.59 -12.33
N VAL A 279 2.94 -4.55 -11.43
CA VAL A 279 3.26 -5.96 -11.67
C VAL A 279 2.06 -6.81 -11.27
N GLY A 280 1.77 -7.91 -11.97
CA GLY A 280 0.70 -8.82 -11.58
C GLY A 280 1.10 -9.73 -10.40
N ARG A 281 2.33 -10.28 -10.42
CA ARG A 281 2.85 -11.15 -9.35
C ARG A 281 4.37 -11.09 -9.25
N ILE A 282 4.92 -11.25 -8.04
CA ILE A 282 6.35 -11.51 -7.83
C ILE A 282 6.52 -12.80 -7.04
N ARG A 283 7.28 -13.75 -7.57
CA ARG A 283 7.52 -15.04 -6.92
C ARG A 283 9.02 -15.32 -6.87
N ALA A 284 9.58 -15.45 -5.68
CA ALA A 284 10.94 -15.90 -5.47
C ALA A 284 10.91 -17.35 -5.01
N THR A 285 11.40 -18.26 -5.85
CA THR A 285 11.41 -19.70 -5.56
C THR A 285 12.81 -20.24 -5.75
N MET A 286 13.41 -20.70 -4.65
CA MET A 286 14.65 -21.49 -4.71
C MET A 286 14.47 -22.67 -5.66
N ALA A 287 15.52 -22.99 -6.43
CA ALA A 287 15.51 -24.17 -7.29
C ALA A 287 15.26 -25.45 -6.47
N ASN A 288 14.63 -26.44 -7.11
CA ASN A 288 14.54 -27.81 -6.59
C ASN A 288 15.94 -28.43 -6.53
N THR A 289 16.72 -28.04 -5.53
CA THR A 289 18.06 -28.57 -5.30
C THR A 289 17.92 -29.93 -4.60
N PRO A 290 18.62 -30.98 -5.04
CA PRO A 290 18.60 -32.28 -4.38
C PRO A 290 18.91 -32.15 -2.88
N GLU A 291 18.18 -32.89 -2.04
CA GLU A 291 18.17 -32.80 -0.57
C GLU A 291 19.57 -32.83 0.09
N THR A 292 20.55 -33.46 -0.55
CA THR A 292 21.92 -33.61 -0.05
C THR A 292 22.80 -32.38 -0.24
N ALA A 293 22.45 -31.45 -1.15
CA ALA A 293 23.25 -30.25 -1.43
C ALA A 293 23.00 -29.11 -0.44
N ILE A 294 21.84 -29.07 0.22
CA ILE A 294 21.45 -27.98 1.12
C ILE A 294 21.82 -28.27 2.59
N ALA A 295 22.13 -29.52 2.92
CA ALA A 295 22.47 -29.98 4.27
C ALA A 295 23.81 -29.41 4.81
N THR A 296 24.64 -28.80 3.96
CA THR A 296 26.00 -28.33 4.32
C THR A 296 26.10 -26.84 4.67
N ASN A 297 24.98 -26.15 4.95
CA ASN A 297 24.96 -24.73 5.38
C ASN A 297 25.48 -23.71 4.35
N GLU A 298 25.67 -24.08 3.09
CA GLU A 298 26.03 -23.11 2.07
C GLU A 298 24.77 -22.39 1.57
N ASP A 299 24.82 -21.05 1.50
CA ASP A 299 23.80 -20.18 0.88
C ASP A 299 23.56 -20.52 -0.61
N SER A 300 24.20 -21.56 -1.16
CA SER A 300 24.28 -21.92 -2.57
C SER A 300 22.96 -22.37 -3.21
N GLY A 301 21.93 -22.71 -2.41
CA GLY A 301 20.57 -22.94 -2.92
C GLY A 301 19.67 -21.70 -2.85
N TYR A 302 19.96 -20.77 -1.94
CA TYR A 302 19.01 -19.73 -1.56
C TYR A 302 19.02 -18.54 -2.50
N ILE A 303 17.86 -17.89 -2.59
CA ILE A 303 17.75 -16.55 -3.13
C ILE A 303 18.16 -15.58 -2.02
N THR A 304 19.12 -14.68 -2.27
CA THR A 304 19.60 -13.75 -1.22
C THR A 304 19.58 -12.29 -1.63
N ASP A 305 19.42 -11.41 -0.64
CA ASP A 305 19.56 -9.95 -0.81
C ASP A 305 18.57 -9.41 -1.85
N VAL A 306 17.27 -9.66 -1.61
CA VAL A 306 16.18 -9.23 -2.48
C VAL A 306 15.54 -7.97 -1.91
N LEU A 307 15.45 -6.91 -2.70
CA LEU A 307 14.72 -5.70 -2.35
C LEU A 307 13.61 -5.44 -3.37
N ILE A 308 12.37 -5.39 -2.90
CA ILE A 308 11.19 -4.93 -3.64
C ILE A 308 10.79 -3.58 -3.03
N ASP A 309 10.86 -2.50 -3.80
CA ASP A 309 10.65 -1.14 -3.29
C ASP A 309 9.82 -0.26 -4.25
N GLY A 310 8.71 0.26 -3.75
CA GLY A 310 7.90 1.27 -4.45
C GLY A 310 6.95 0.71 -5.51
N ILE A 311 6.73 -0.60 -5.57
CA ILE A 311 5.91 -1.21 -6.63
C ILE A 311 4.41 -1.09 -6.35
N THR A 312 3.62 -1.13 -7.42
CA THR A 312 2.19 -1.41 -7.34
C THR A 312 1.92 -2.83 -7.85
N LEU A 313 1.17 -3.61 -7.10
CA LEU A 313 0.74 -4.94 -7.50
C LEU A 313 -0.75 -5.08 -7.33
N ASN A 314 -1.44 -5.52 -8.38
CA ASN A 314 -2.88 -5.70 -8.38
C ASN A 314 -3.27 -6.94 -9.18
N ASN A 315 -3.64 -8.04 -8.51
CA ASN A 315 -4.19 -9.24 -9.16
C ASN A 315 -5.69 -9.41 -8.87
N SER A 316 -6.39 -10.17 -9.70
CA SER A 316 -7.84 -10.37 -9.61
C SER A 316 -8.22 -11.83 -9.88
N GLN A 317 -9.47 -12.23 -9.60
CA GLN A 317 -9.93 -13.60 -9.85
C GLN A 317 -9.93 -13.97 -11.34
N GLU A 318 -10.04 -12.97 -12.21
CA GLU A 318 -9.94 -13.14 -13.65
C GLU A 318 -8.48 -13.20 -14.14
N ASP A 319 -7.51 -13.03 -13.25
CA ASP A 319 -6.10 -13.17 -13.62
C ASP A 319 -5.83 -14.63 -14.02
N PRO A 320 -5.35 -14.92 -15.23
CA PRO A 320 -5.06 -16.29 -15.65
C PRO A 320 -3.98 -16.97 -14.81
N LEU A 321 -3.24 -16.24 -13.96
CA LEU A 321 -2.28 -16.80 -13.01
C LEU A 321 -2.94 -17.33 -11.73
N CYS A 322 -4.23 -17.08 -11.55
CA CYS A 322 -5.04 -17.59 -10.45
C CYS A 322 -5.64 -18.95 -10.80
N GLU A 323 -5.26 -19.98 -10.06
CA GLU A 323 -6.00 -21.24 -10.08
C GLU A 323 -7.42 -21.02 -9.51
N THR A 324 -8.38 -21.80 -10.00
CA THR A 324 -9.82 -21.61 -9.71
C THR A 324 -10.19 -21.72 -8.22
N ASP A 325 -9.34 -22.34 -7.41
CA ASP A 325 -9.51 -22.48 -5.95
C ASP A 325 -8.83 -21.36 -5.13
N GLY A 326 -8.21 -20.39 -5.82
CA GLY A 326 -7.49 -19.27 -5.23
C GLY A 326 -6.08 -19.58 -4.76
N ASN A 327 -5.61 -20.84 -4.80
CA ASN A 327 -4.40 -21.26 -4.09
C ASN A 327 -3.07 -20.65 -4.59
N ASP A 328 -3.08 -19.93 -5.73
CA ASP A 328 -1.86 -19.39 -6.35
C ASP A 328 -1.94 -17.88 -6.71
N CYS A 329 -2.93 -17.17 -6.15
CA CYS A 329 -3.19 -15.74 -6.36
C CYS A 329 -2.44 -14.81 -5.39
N ASP A 330 -1.25 -15.19 -4.97
CA ASP A 330 -0.43 -14.37 -4.11
C ASP A 330 0.13 -13.16 -4.85
N GLY A 331 0.35 -12.06 -4.13
CA GLY A 331 1.03 -10.89 -4.67
C GLY A 331 2.54 -11.14 -4.72
N VAL A 332 3.18 -11.08 -3.56
CA VAL A 332 4.60 -11.40 -3.39
C VAL A 332 4.74 -12.70 -2.61
N THR A 333 5.43 -13.68 -3.19
CA THR A 333 5.72 -14.97 -2.54
C THR A 333 7.21 -15.19 -2.39
N PHE A 334 7.67 -15.44 -1.16
CA PHE A 334 9.05 -15.85 -0.85
C PHE A 334 9.09 -17.32 -0.43
N ARG A 335 9.84 -18.13 -1.18
CA ARG A 335 10.10 -19.55 -0.91
C ARG A 335 11.62 -19.80 -0.95
N GLY A 336 12.26 -19.81 0.22
CA GLY A 336 13.71 -19.96 0.32
C GLY A 336 14.50 -18.67 0.07
N VAL A 337 13.97 -17.55 0.55
CA VAL A 337 14.64 -16.24 0.47
C VAL A 337 15.37 -15.94 1.78
N ARG A 338 16.61 -15.45 1.68
CA ARG A 338 17.39 -14.89 2.79
C ARG A 338 17.61 -13.40 2.58
N ARG A 339 17.41 -12.58 3.61
CA ARG A 339 17.57 -11.11 3.53
C ARG A 339 16.68 -10.52 2.44
N GLY A 340 15.38 -10.80 2.55
CA GLY A 340 14.36 -10.31 1.61
C GLY A 340 13.59 -9.14 2.22
N ALA A 341 13.35 -8.10 1.44
CA ALA A 341 12.60 -6.92 1.88
C ALA A 341 11.54 -6.49 0.85
N VAL A 342 10.34 -6.18 1.35
CA VAL A 342 9.27 -5.54 0.60
C VAL A 342 8.93 -4.23 1.29
N ILE A 343 9.18 -3.10 0.62
CA ILE A 343 9.02 -1.78 1.21
C ILE A 343 8.29 -0.80 0.29
N ASN A 344 7.63 0.20 0.90
CA ASN A 344 6.98 1.32 0.23
C ASN A 344 6.03 0.92 -0.92
N SER A 345 5.48 -0.30 -0.88
CA SER A 345 4.73 -0.90 -1.98
C SER A 345 3.24 -0.90 -1.70
N THR A 346 2.43 -0.86 -2.76
CA THR A 346 0.97 -1.03 -2.69
C THR A 346 0.62 -2.35 -3.35
N ILE A 347 0.18 -3.33 -2.57
CA ILE A 347 -0.05 -4.69 -3.04
C ILE A 347 -1.47 -5.10 -2.68
N SER A 348 -2.29 -5.32 -3.70
CA SER A 348 -3.62 -5.89 -3.56
C SER A 348 -3.70 -7.21 -4.31
N SER A 349 -4.02 -8.28 -3.58
CA SER A 349 -4.18 -9.60 -4.19
C SER A 349 -5.39 -10.34 -3.62
N LEU A 350 -5.85 -11.39 -4.30
CA LEU A 350 -6.99 -12.17 -3.82
C LEU A 350 -6.72 -12.89 -2.50
N VAL A 351 -5.55 -13.52 -2.39
CA VAL A 351 -5.21 -14.38 -1.25
C VAL A 351 -4.21 -13.71 -0.34
N TYR A 352 -2.90 -13.92 -0.53
CA TYR A 352 -1.87 -13.28 0.28
C TYR A 352 -1.20 -12.15 -0.50
N PRO A 353 -1.36 -10.87 -0.12
CA PRO A 353 -0.52 -9.80 -0.66
C PRO A 353 0.96 -10.09 -0.44
N MET A 354 1.29 -10.63 0.73
CA MET A 354 2.64 -11.08 1.04
C MET A 354 2.61 -12.43 1.76
N ALA A 355 3.30 -13.41 1.19
CA ALA A 355 3.48 -14.73 1.79
C ALA A 355 4.96 -15.13 1.75
N ALA A 356 5.54 -15.37 2.92
CA ALA A 356 6.78 -16.14 3.05
C ALA A 356 6.40 -17.51 3.57
N TRP A 357 6.42 -18.53 2.71
CA TRP A 357 6.06 -19.88 3.12
C TRP A 357 6.75 -20.92 2.25
N ASN A 358 6.95 -22.10 2.80
CA ASN A 358 7.48 -23.24 2.08
C ASN A 358 6.45 -24.39 2.08
N PRO A 359 5.87 -24.75 0.92
CA PRO A 359 4.88 -25.82 0.84
C PRO A 359 5.50 -27.22 0.90
N LEU A 360 6.84 -27.36 0.86
CA LEU A 360 7.48 -28.67 0.87
C LEU A 360 7.17 -29.40 2.20
N SER A 361 6.27 -30.36 2.09
CA SER A 361 5.73 -31.20 3.16
C SER A 361 6.74 -32.24 3.64
N THR A 362 7.82 -32.46 2.90
CA THR A 362 8.89 -33.39 3.24
C THR A 362 10.12 -32.62 3.74
N PRO A 363 10.67 -32.99 4.93
CA PRO A 363 12.03 -32.60 5.32
C PRO A 363 13.01 -32.90 4.17
N PRO A 364 14.11 -32.14 4.03
CA PRO A 364 14.77 -31.39 5.11
C PRO A 364 14.40 -29.89 5.22
N ILE A 365 14.80 -29.32 6.35
CA ILE A 365 14.82 -27.91 6.86
C ILE A 365 15.30 -26.85 5.83
N ALA A 366 15.76 -27.31 4.68
CA ALA A 366 16.59 -26.65 3.68
C ALA A 366 15.98 -25.44 2.95
N ALA A 367 14.74 -25.04 3.22
CA ALA A 367 14.06 -24.00 2.45
C ALA A 367 13.29 -22.99 3.31
N GLN A 368 13.76 -22.76 4.55
CA GLN A 368 13.25 -21.68 5.39
C GLN A 368 13.54 -20.31 4.78
N ASN A 369 12.58 -19.40 4.90
CA ASN A 369 12.84 -17.99 4.68
C ASN A 369 13.60 -17.44 5.89
N LYS A 370 14.53 -16.51 5.68
CA LYS A 370 15.31 -15.91 6.76
C LYS A 370 15.50 -14.41 6.58
N ASP A 371 15.42 -13.65 7.66
CA ASP A 371 15.66 -12.21 7.68
C ASP A 371 14.72 -11.48 6.70
N ILE A 372 13.41 -11.62 6.91
CA ILE A 372 12.37 -11.06 6.03
C ILE A 372 11.81 -9.77 6.62
N ILE A 373 11.76 -8.71 5.82
CA ILE A 373 11.33 -7.38 6.23
C ILE A 373 10.16 -6.90 5.35
N ILE A 374 9.08 -6.50 6.00
CA ILE A 374 7.91 -5.88 5.36
C ILE A 374 7.71 -4.51 6.01
N ALA A 375 7.95 -3.42 5.29
CA ALA A 375 7.85 -2.09 5.88
C ALA A 375 7.19 -1.02 5.00
N ASN A 376 6.40 -0.14 5.60
CA ASN A 376 5.75 1.00 4.91
C ASN A 376 4.86 0.61 3.73
N ASN A 377 4.24 -0.57 3.75
CA ASN A 377 3.39 -1.03 2.65
C ASN A 377 1.90 -0.77 2.88
N ARG A 378 1.14 -0.75 1.79
CA ARG A 378 -0.32 -0.87 1.76
C ARG A 378 -0.67 -2.24 1.22
N LEU A 379 -1.07 -3.16 2.09
CA LEU A 379 -1.36 -4.54 1.74
C LEU A 379 -2.86 -4.81 1.89
N HIS A 380 -3.51 -5.24 0.82
CA HIS A 380 -4.94 -5.52 0.80
C HIS A 380 -5.23 -6.89 0.20
N SER A 381 -5.57 -7.85 1.07
CA SER A 381 -6.14 -9.12 0.63
C SER A 381 -7.59 -8.88 0.26
N LYS A 382 -7.99 -9.08 -0.99
CA LYS A 382 -9.34 -8.82 -1.49
C LYS A 382 -10.34 -9.89 -1.04
N GLY A 383 -9.84 -11.08 -0.72
CA GLY A 383 -10.67 -12.28 -0.61
C GLY A 383 -11.09 -12.81 -1.98
N TYR A 384 -11.68 -13.99 -1.96
CA TYR A 384 -12.22 -14.70 -3.10
C TYR A 384 -13.44 -15.50 -2.67
N THR A 385 -14.20 -16.01 -3.64
CA THR A 385 -15.34 -16.89 -3.37
C THR A 385 -14.94 -18.31 -3.76
N ARG A 386 -15.08 -19.26 -2.81
CA ARG A 386 -14.88 -20.69 -3.09
C ARG A 386 -15.99 -21.25 -3.98
N ASP A 387 -15.79 -22.44 -4.52
CA ASP A 387 -16.78 -23.14 -5.36
C ASP A 387 -18.14 -23.35 -4.66
N ASP A 388 -18.16 -23.43 -3.33
CA ASP A 388 -19.37 -23.52 -2.51
C ASP A 388 -20.05 -22.16 -2.24
N SER A 389 -19.63 -21.11 -2.95
CA SER A 389 -20.07 -19.72 -2.78
C SER A 389 -19.70 -19.08 -1.44
N THR A 390 -18.84 -19.71 -0.63
CA THR A 390 -18.37 -19.12 0.62
C THR A 390 -17.34 -18.02 0.32
N PRO A 391 -17.56 -16.77 0.75
CA PRO A 391 -16.53 -15.74 0.69
C PRO A 391 -15.44 -16.09 1.70
N VAL A 392 -14.22 -16.17 1.21
CA VAL A 392 -13.05 -16.47 2.02
C VAL A 392 -12.02 -15.40 1.80
N SER A 393 -11.41 -14.97 2.88
CA SER A 393 -10.21 -14.19 2.79
C SER A 393 -9.18 -14.80 3.71
N GLU A 394 -8.01 -15.08 3.14
CA GLU A 394 -6.90 -15.66 3.85
C GLU A 394 -6.19 -14.55 4.67
N ALA A 395 -4.86 -14.57 4.76
CA ALA A 395 -4.12 -13.55 5.50
C ALA A 395 -3.65 -12.41 4.60
N THR A 396 -3.51 -11.20 5.15
CA THR A 396 -2.86 -10.11 4.40
C THR A 396 -1.34 -10.35 4.31
N VAL A 397 -0.75 -10.77 5.43
CA VAL A 397 0.65 -11.16 5.55
C VAL A 397 0.71 -12.54 6.20
N ARG A 398 1.34 -13.49 5.51
CA ARG A 398 1.59 -14.84 6.03
C ARG A 398 3.08 -15.10 6.13
N MET A 399 3.55 -15.37 7.35
CA MET A 399 4.89 -15.85 7.64
C MET A 399 4.80 -17.29 8.14
N HIS A 400 5.19 -18.23 7.31
CA HIS A 400 5.23 -19.65 7.62
C HIS A 400 6.68 -20.13 7.51
N ASP A 401 7.18 -20.83 8.53
CA ASP A 401 8.55 -21.38 8.55
C ASP A 401 9.63 -20.31 8.24
N SER A 402 9.48 -19.11 8.81
CA SER A 402 10.35 -17.96 8.55
C SER A 402 11.15 -17.56 9.78
N VAL A 403 12.48 -17.58 9.68
CA VAL A 403 13.42 -17.20 10.75
C VAL A 403 13.68 -15.70 10.69
N ASN A 404 13.50 -14.99 11.79
CA ASN A 404 13.72 -13.54 11.90
C ASN A 404 12.85 -12.74 10.92
N THR A 405 11.69 -12.27 11.38
CA THR A 405 10.80 -11.46 10.55
C THR A 405 10.53 -10.11 11.19
N VAL A 406 10.44 -9.07 10.36
CA VAL A 406 10.05 -7.72 10.78
C VAL A 406 8.89 -7.26 9.91
N THR A 407 7.80 -6.83 10.53
CA THR A 407 6.63 -6.27 9.85
C THR A 407 6.27 -4.96 10.51
N VAL A 408 6.65 -3.82 9.93
CA VAL A 408 6.46 -2.51 10.58
C VAL A 408 5.85 -1.45 9.67
N HIS A 409 5.08 -0.52 10.25
CA HIS A 409 4.55 0.65 9.54
C HIS A 409 3.63 0.32 8.36
N ASN A 410 3.08 -0.90 8.30
CA ASN A 410 2.22 -1.32 7.21
C ASN A 410 0.76 -1.01 7.51
N ARG A 411 -0.04 -0.78 6.47
CA ARG A 411 -1.49 -0.91 6.51
C ARG A 411 -1.86 -2.28 5.98
N LEU A 412 -2.43 -3.13 6.82
CA LEU A 412 -2.84 -4.49 6.51
C LEU A 412 -4.37 -4.55 6.52
N GLN A 413 -4.98 -4.73 5.35
CA GLN A 413 -6.42 -4.85 5.19
C GLN A 413 -6.80 -6.23 4.67
N ASN A 414 -7.85 -6.78 5.26
CA ASN A 414 -8.45 -8.04 4.86
C ASN A 414 -9.85 -7.75 4.27
N GLY A 415 -10.14 -8.29 3.09
CA GLY A 415 -11.32 -7.95 2.29
C GLY A 415 -12.61 -8.51 2.87
N SER A 416 -12.54 -9.59 3.64
CA SER A 416 -13.69 -10.11 4.37
C SER A 416 -13.85 -9.36 5.69
N SER A 417 -14.96 -8.63 5.84
CA SER A 417 -15.39 -8.03 7.11
C SER A 417 -16.14 -9.02 8.01
N ASP A 418 -16.53 -10.17 7.46
CA ASP A 418 -17.52 -11.04 8.08
C ASP A 418 -16.80 -12.17 8.82
N SER A 419 -17.21 -12.39 10.07
CA SER A 419 -16.60 -13.37 10.99
C SER A 419 -16.56 -14.80 10.46
N ALA A 420 -17.38 -15.14 9.45
CA ALA A 420 -17.49 -16.47 8.90
C ALA A 420 -16.40 -16.85 7.88
N GLY A 421 -15.66 -15.89 7.32
CA GLY A 421 -14.75 -16.16 6.18
C GLY A 421 -13.38 -15.48 6.20
N GLY A 422 -13.19 -14.47 7.03
CA GLY A 422 -11.92 -13.74 7.11
C GLY A 422 -10.94 -14.37 8.12
N LYS A 423 -9.75 -14.77 7.65
CA LYS A 423 -8.61 -15.06 8.53
C LYS A 423 -7.93 -13.76 8.98
N HIS A 424 -6.72 -13.88 9.54
CA HIS A 424 -6.00 -12.79 10.19
C HIS A 424 -5.26 -11.90 9.20
N ASN A 425 -5.22 -10.58 9.41
CA ASN A 425 -4.37 -9.68 8.65
C ASN A 425 -2.89 -10.10 8.73
N TYR A 426 -2.42 -10.49 9.91
CA TYR A 426 -1.05 -10.94 10.13
C TYR A 426 -1.06 -12.31 10.76
N ARG A 427 -0.41 -13.27 10.10
CA ARG A 427 -0.28 -14.64 10.58
C ARG A 427 1.19 -15.03 10.59
N ILE A 428 1.70 -15.45 11.74
CA ILE A 428 3.01 -16.07 11.87
C ILE A 428 2.89 -17.43 12.55
N HIS A 429 3.48 -18.45 11.95
CA HIS A 429 3.50 -19.83 12.44
C HIS A 429 4.67 -20.58 11.78
N GLY A 430 5.00 -21.77 12.26
CA GLY A 430 6.01 -22.60 11.61
C GLY A 430 6.52 -23.74 12.46
N HIS A 431 7.01 -24.79 11.81
CA HIS A 431 7.28 -26.09 12.39
C HIS A 431 8.63 -26.14 13.15
N PRO A 432 8.69 -26.57 14.43
CA PRO A 432 9.91 -26.67 15.22
C PRO A 432 10.94 -27.60 14.60
N SER A 433 10.52 -28.75 14.06
CA SER A 433 11.45 -29.66 13.36
C SER A 433 11.99 -29.09 12.05
N LYS A 434 11.38 -28.01 11.54
CA LYS A 434 11.87 -27.25 10.40
C LYS A 434 12.68 -26.03 10.81
N GLY A 435 13.01 -25.84 12.09
CA GLY A 435 13.81 -24.71 12.59
C GLY A 435 13.01 -23.56 13.21
N GLY A 436 11.67 -23.63 13.24
CA GLY A 436 10.77 -22.66 13.89
C GLY A 436 10.84 -21.23 13.35
N ALA A 437 9.80 -20.43 13.59
CA ALA A 437 9.86 -19.00 13.35
C ALA A 437 10.56 -18.32 14.54
N SER A 438 11.90 -18.31 14.55
CA SER A 438 12.67 -18.02 15.77
C SER A 438 12.36 -16.65 16.39
N TYR A 439 12.39 -15.57 15.62
CA TYR A 439 12.18 -14.21 16.13
C TYR A 439 11.24 -13.45 15.22
N ALA A 440 10.28 -12.72 15.79
CA ALA A 440 9.38 -11.89 15.01
C ALA A 440 9.07 -10.57 15.70
N TYR A 441 9.15 -9.48 14.94
CA TYR A 441 8.83 -8.14 15.39
C TYR A 441 7.78 -7.52 14.49
N ALA A 442 6.61 -7.24 15.06
CA ALA A 442 5.57 -6.50 14.38
C ALA A 442 5.15 -5.26 15.17
N ALA A 443 5.39 -4.08 14.60
CA ALA A 443 5.10 -2.83 15.29
C ALA A 443 4.58 -1.74 14.38
N CYS A 444 3.81 -0.84 14.97
CA CYS A 444 3.30 0.32 14.28
C CYS A 444 2.49 -0.01 13.01
N ASN A 445 1.87 -1.19 12.93
CA ASN A 445 1.01 -1.54 11.82
C ASN A 445 -0.43 -1.11 12.11
N LEU A 446 -1.14 -0.76 11.05
CA LEU A 446 -2.57 -0.52 11.03
C LEU A 446 -3.27 -1.75 10.46
N PHE A 447 -4.07 -2.41 11.29
CA PHE A 447 -4.88 -3.58 10.98
C PHE A 447 -6.32 -3.19 10.71
N VAL A 448 -6.87 -3.61 9.56
CA VAL A 448 -8.23 -3.28 9.14
C VAL A 448 -9.01 -4.57 8.87
N ASN A 449 -10.21 -4.62 9.46
CA ASN A 449 -11.22 -5.68 9.44
C ASN A 449 -10.92 -6.88 10.35
N THR A 450 -9.72 -7.44 10.31
CA THR A 450 -9.39 -8.64 11.09
C THR A 450 -8.22 -8.39 12.05
N GLY A 451 -7.72 -9.46 12.68
CA GLY A 451 -6.72 -9.40 13.73
C GLY A 451 -5.38 -9.99 13.35
N ALA A 452 -4.63 -10.44 14.36
CA ALA A 452 -3.40 -11.18 14.18
C ALA A 452 -3.46 -12.57 14.83
N MET A 453 -2.69 -13.52 14.28
CA MET A 453 -2.54 -14.89 14.78
C MET A 453 -1.06 -15.26 14.86
N ILE A 454 -0.64 -15.65 16.05
CA ILE A 454 0.74 -16.01 16.37
C ILE A 454 0.74 -17.46 16.87
N GLY A 455 1.44 -18.34 16.16
CA GLY A 455 1.34 -19.79 16.35
C GLY A 455 -0.02 -20.35 15.89
N GLU A 456 -0.33 -21.58 16.29
CA GLU A 456 -1.48 -22.32 15.76
C GLU A 456 -2.78 -22.00 16.51
N GLY A 457 -3.86 -21.98 15.75
CA GLY A 457 -5.24 -22.02 16.22
C GLY A 457 -5.77 -23.43 16.03
N GLY A 458 -5.50 -24.30 17.00
CA GLY A 458 -6.23 -25.54 17.32
C GLY A 458 -6.88 -26.35 16.19
N TYR A 459 -6.13 -26.79 15.18
CA TYR A 459 -6.59 -27.92 14.37
C TYR A 459 -6.09 -29.24 14.98
N ASP A 460 -6.99 -29.95 15.65
CA ASP A 460 -6.80 -31.30 16.16
C ASP A 460 -7.11 -32.33 15.04
N PRO A 461 -6.30 -33.37 14.80
CA PRO A 461 -5.01 -33.71 15.43
C PRO A 461 -3.84 -33.34 14.53
N ALA A 462 -3.42 -32.07 14.52
CA ALA A 462 -2.13 -31.70 13.97
C ALA A 462 -1.01 -32.13 14.97
N PRO A 463 0.09 -32.73 14.49
CA PRO A 463 1.21 -33.09 15.35
C PRO A 463 1.83 -31.84 16.02
N PRO A 464 2.46 -31.99 17.21
CA PRO A 464 2.73 -30.91 18.17
C PRO A 464 3.86 -29.99 17.73
N HIS A 465 3.62 -29.09 16.76
CA HIS A 465 4.74 -28.53 16.02
C HIS A 465 4.51 -27.12 15.48
N GLU A 466 4.35 -26.12 16.37
CA GLU A 466 4.62 -24.72 16.00
C GLU A 466 5.49 -23.99 17.05
N ASP A 467 6.58 -23.36 16.62
CA ASP A 467 7.58 -22.74 17.51
C ASP A 467 7.90 -21.30 17.09
N VAL A 468 7.54 -20.34 17.95
CA VAL A 468 7.99 -18.95 17.89
C VAL A 468 8.81 -18.66 19.14
N ARG A 469 10.14 -18.50 19.03
CA ARG A 469 10.96 -18.34 20.24
C ARG A 469 10.72 -17.00 20.93
N HIS A 470 10.71 -15.91 20.19
CA HIS A 470 10.42 -14.60 20.77
C HIS A 470 9.59 -13.75 19.81
N TYR A 471 8.55 -13.14 20.36
CA TYR A 471 7.67 -12.25 19.62
C TYR A 471 7.54 -10.87 20.26
N TRP A 472 7.79 -9.81 19.48
CA TRP A 472 7.53 -8.43 19.86
C TRP A 472 6.35 -7.88 19.04
N PHE A 473 5.28 -7.47 19.73
CA PHE A 473 4.08 -6.91 19.13
C PHE A 473 3.69 -5.58 19.73
N ASN A 474 4.15 -4.50 19.12
CA ASN A 474 4.22 -3.21 19.79
C ASN A 474 3.52 -2.08 19.02
N SER A 475 2.67 -1.33 19.72
CA SER A 475 2.06 -0.09 19.22
C SER A 475 1.34 -0.24 17.87
N ASN A 476 0.71 -1.38 17.66
CA ASN A 476 -0.16 -1.61 16.52
C ASN A 476 -1.56 -1.07 16.79
N LEU A 477 -2.27 -0.69 15.72
CA LEU A 477 -3.61 -0.16 15.76
C LEU A 477 -4.57 -1.06 14.98
N PHE A 478 -5.70 -1.42 15.56
CA PHE A 478 -6.71 -2.29 14.95
C PHE A 478 -8.04 -1.56 14.79
N TYR A 479 -8.64 -1.68 13.61
CA TYR A 479 -10.04 -1.41 13.34
C TYR A 479 -10.72 -2.72 13.00
N GLN A 480 -11.23 -3.39 14.03
CA GLN A 480 -11.62 -4.78 13.95
C GLN A 480 -13.13 -4.93 13.80
N ARG A 481 -13.54 -5.83 12.89
CA ARG A 481 -14.93 -6.22 12.64
C ARG A 481 -15.18 -7.73 12.74
N ALA A 482 -14.14 -8.56 12.67
CA ALA A 482 -14.24 -10.01 12.78
C ALA A 482 -14.00 -10.51 14.22
N ASP A 483 -14.35 -11.78 14.50
CA ASP A 483 -14.28 -12.39 15.84
C ASP A 483 -12.86 -12.67 16.38
N SER A 484 -11.84 -12.58 15.52
CA SER A 484 -10.45 -12.78 15.95
C SER A 484 -9.67 -11.47 15.97
N LEU A 485 -9.35 -10.98 17.17
CA LEU A 485 -8.53 -9.77 17.38
C LEU A 485 -7.05 -10.10 17.40
N TYR A 486 -6.70 -11.00 18.31
CA TYR A 486 -5.33 -11.36 18.61
C TYR A 486 -5.31 -12.74 19.23
N GLN A 487 -4.99 -13.73 18.40
CA GLN A 487 -4.86 -15.12 18.81
C GLN A 487 -3.38 -15.45 19.01
N MET A 488 -3.06 -16.01 20.17
CA MET A 488 -1.79 -16.67 20.40
C MET A 488 -2.09 -18.11 20.80
N GLY A 489 -1.45 -19.07 20.14
CA GLY A 489 -1.56 -20.49 20.50
C GLY A 489 -1.11 -20.70 21.95
N LEU A 490 -1.91 -21.43 22.74
CA LEU A 490 -1.69 -21.66 24.18
C LEU A 490 -1.97 -23.11 24.60
N THR A 491 -1.71 -24.08 23.72
CA THR A 491 -1.65 -25.45 24.19
C THR A 491 -0.27 -25.72 24.80
N PRO A 492 -0.14 -26.63 25.79
CA PRO A 492 1.14 -26.98 26.41
C PRO A 492 2.26 -27.36 25.42
N ASP A 493 1.88 -27.73 24.20
CA ASP A 493 2.77 -28.20 23.13
C ASP A 493 2.92 -27.22 21.95
N VAL A 494 2.27 -26.04 22.01
CA VAL A 494 2.37 -24.96 21.01
C VAL A 494 2.92 -23.73 21.72
N ALA A 495 4.22 -23.49 21.60
CA ALA A 495 4.91 -22.54 22.46
C ALA A 495 5.44 -21.37 21.62
N VAL A 496 4.67 -20.29 21.57
CA VAL A 496 5.35 -19.00 21.66
C VAL A 496 6.15 -19.06 22.96
N HIS A 497 7.49 -18.99 22.94
CA HIS A 497 8.26 -19.19 24.17
C HIS A 497 8.28 -17.91 25.02
N ASP A 498 8.56 -16.78 24.37
CA ASP A 498 8.51 -15.46 24.98
C ASP A 498 7.73 -14.47 24.09
N ALA A 499 6.98 -13.58 24.74
CA ALA A 499 6.15 -12.59 24.07
C ALA A 499 6.17 -11.24 24.80
N GLU A 500 6.46 -10.18 24.06
CA GLU A 500 6.26 -8.80 24.46
C GLU A 500 5.13 -8.19 23.61
N THR A 501 3.97 -7.94 24.20
CA THR A 501 2.85 -7.28 23.55
C THR A 501 2.52 -5.96 24.27
N ARG A 502 2.92 -4.81 23.70
CA ARG A 502 2.81 -3.51 24.40
C ARG A 502 2.18 -2.40 23.59
N GLY A 503 1.36 -1.58 24.25
CA GLY A 503 0.90 -0.30 23.71
C GLY A 503 -0.02 -0.41 22.49
N ASN A 504 -0.55 -1.60 22.19
CA ASN A 504 -1.45 -1.81 21.07
C ASN A 504 -2.83 -1.21 21.38
N ARG A 505 -3.52 -0.72 20.36
CA ARG A 505 -4.86 -0.16 20.48
C ARG A 505 -5.79 -0.87 19.51
N ALA A 506 -6.94 -1.33 19.98
CA ALA A 506 -7.98 -1.86 19.12
C ALA A 506 -9.27 -1.07 19.28
N TYR A 507 -9.93 -0.79 18.17
CA TYR A 507 -11.32 -0.37 18.12
C TYR A 507 -12.15 -1.60 17.71
N SER A 508 -12.97 -2.11 18.62
CA SER A 508 -13.74 -3.34 18.43
C SER A 508 -15.06 -3.26 19.20
N ASN A 509 -16.14 -3.78 18.59
CA ASN A 509 -17.41 -4.01 19.28
C ASN A 509 -17.57 -5.44 19.80
N LEU A 510 -16.66 -6.33 19.41
CA LEU A 510 -16.71 -7.77 19.72
C LEU A 510 -15.84 -8.11 20.93
N HIS A 511 -14.74 -7.38 21.12
CA HIS A 511 -13.80 -7.63 22.20
C HIS A 511 -13.78 -6.47 23.19
N THR A 512 -13.68 -6.80 24.47
CA THR A 512 -13.48 -5.83 25.57
C THR A 512 -12.05 -5.84 26.10
N ARG A 513 -11.24 -6.81 25.67
CA ARG A 513 -9.85 -7.02 26.09
C ARG A 513 -9.01 -7.39 24.87
N PHE A 514 -7.77 -6.93 24.86
CA PHE A 514 -6.87 -7.13 23.70
C PHE A 514 -6.38 -8.58 23.62
N TYR A 515 -6.12 -9.17 24.78
CA TYR A 515 -5.69 -10.55 24.93
C TYR A 515 -6.27 -11.09 26.25
N SER A 516 -6.81 -12.31 26.25
CA SER A 516 -7.39 -12.91 27.45
C SER A 516 -7.27 -14.43 27.49
N PRO A 517 -6.12 -14.94 27.92
CA PRO A 517 -6.03 -16.30 28.40
C PRO A 517 -5.76 -16.33 29.89
N ASP A 518 -6.50 -17.21 30.55
CA ASP A 518 -6.37 -17.47 31.96
C ASP A 518 -5.06 -18.22 32.31
N ASN A 519 -4.34 -18.75 31.30
CA ASN A 519 -3.16 -19.62 31.45
C ASN A 519 -1.87 -19.08 30.79
N ARG A 520 -1.68 -17.77 30.66
CA ARG A 520 -0.43 -17.24 30.08
C ARG A 520 0.80 -17.50 30.99
N PRO A 521 1.99 -17.74 30.42
CA PRO A 521 3.24 -17.72 31.18
C PRO A 521 3.46 -16.38 31.91
N ALA A 522 4.07 -16.43 33.10
CA ALA A 522 4.23 -15.26 33.97
C ALA A 522 5.31 -14.27 33.50
N ASP A 523 6.25 -14.75 32.70
CA ASP A 523 7.36 -14.02 32.09
C ASP A 523 6.95 -13.21 30.85
N TRP A 524 5.83 -13.55 30.20
CA TRP A 524 5.31 -12.78 29.08
C TRP A 524 4.90 -11.37 29.48
N ILE A 525 5.30 -10.39 28.67
CA ILE A 525 5.05 -8.98 28.96
C ILE A 525 3.91 -8.46 28.09
N ILE A 526 2.70 -8.54 28.63
CA ILE A 526 1.49 -7.99 27.99
C ILE A 526 0.95 -6.84 28.84
N ARG A 527 1.13 -5.60 28.38
CA ARG A 527 0.76 -4.37 29.12
C ARG A 527 0.42 -3.21 28.19
N ASP A 528 -0.28 -2.21 28.74
CA ASP A 528 -0.62 -0.96 28.03
C ASP A 528 -1.44 -1.15 26.74
N ASN A 529 -2.03 -2.34 26.55
CA ASN A 529 -2.90 -2.63 25.41
C ASN A 529 -4.33 -2.20 25.75
N VAL A 530 -4.96 -1.47 24.84
CA VAL A 530 -6.28 -0.87 25.08
C VAL A 530 -7.25 -1.33 24.00
N VAL A 531 -8.43 -1.78 24.41
CA VAL A 531 -9.57 -1.94 23.51
C VAL A 531 -10.59 -0.86 23.80
N LYS A 532 -11.00 -0.14 22.76
CA LYS A 532 -12.07 0.85 22.78
C LYS A 532 -13.22 0.34 21.93
N ARG A 533 -14.43 0.77 22.26
CA ARG A 533 -15.62 0.46 21.48
C ARG A 533 -15.53 1.10 20.10
N TYR A 534 -15.99 0.37 19.08
CA TYR A 534 -16.08 0.88 17.72
C TYR A 534 -17.38 1.70 17.59
N GLY A 535 -17.26 3.03 17.69
CA GLY A 535 -18.40 3.95 17.57
C GLY A 535 -18.68 4.37 16.12
N ASP A 536 -19.84 4.97 15.88
CA ASP A 536 -20.26 5.49 14.56
C ASP A 536 -19.29 6.57 14.02
N ASP A 537 -18.60 7.26 14.94
CA ASP A 537 -17.59 8.28 14.66
C ASP A 537 -16.17 7.68 14.49
N VAL A 538 -15.99 6.36 14.53
CA VAL A 538 -14.65 5.75 14.37
C VAL A 538 -14.66 4.90 13.11
N ARG A 539 -14.31 5.52 11.98
CA ARG A 539 -14.22 4.82 10.70
C ARG A 539 -12.81 4.25 10.50
N PRO A 540 -12.70 3.04 9.93
CA PRO A 540 -11.40 2.58 9.48
C PRO A 540 -10.95 3.55 8.38
N PRO A 541 -9.69 3.96 8.38
CA PRO A 541 -9.18 4.74 7.28
C PRO A 541 -9.16 3.96 5.96
N ASP A 542 -9.69 4.57 4.90
CA ASP A 542 -9.58 4.07 3.54
C ASP A 542 -8.10 4.01 3.08
#